data_AF-A0A4Q0S512-F1
#
_entry.id   AF-A0A4Q0S512-F1
#
_cell.length_a   1.000
_cell.length_b   1.000
_cell.length_c   1.000
_cell.angle_alpha   90.00
_cell.angle_beta   90.00
_cell.angle_gamma   90.00
#
_symmetry.space_group_name_H-M   'P 1'
#
loop_
_entity.id
_entity.type
_entity.pdbx_description
1 polymer ?
#
loop_
_entity_poly.entity_id
_entity_poly.type
_entity_poly.pdbx_seq_one_letter_code
_entity_poly.pdbx_strand_id
1 'polypeptide(L)'
;WNKRYQVGAAAMNGVIAATLARNDFVGATESVEGKHGLLAGYTDDAHPDKAVAELGKTYETMKIGVKPYPSCRYTHAAIDALIAMRREHNLTPDQVKR
;
A
#
# COMPACT_ATOMS: atom_id res chain seq x y z
N TRP A 1 0.48 -9.16 15.20
CA TRP A 1 0.78 -10.29 14.30
C TRP A 1 0.05 -10.20 12.96
N ASN A 2 -1.27 -9.99 12.94
CA ASN A 2 -2.11 -9.97 11.71
C ASN A 2 -1.58 -9.06 10.57
N LYS A 3 -1.14 -7.84 10.87
CA LYS A 3 -0.66 -6.89 9.85
C LYS A 3 0.48 -7.42 8.97
N ARG A 4 1.38 -8.25 9.54
CA ARG A 4 2.51 -8.83 8.78
C ARG A 4 2.07 -10.11 8.04
N TYR A 5 1.17 -10.87 8.65
CA TYR A 5 0.58 -12.06 8.01
C TYR A 5 -0.21 -11.71 6.74
N GLN A 6 -1.02 -10.65 6.78
CA GLN A 6 -1.90 -10.24 5.67
C GLN A 6 -1.17 -10.09 4.34
N VAL A 7 0.03 -9.48 4.34
CA VAL A 7 0.82 -9.32 3.10
C VAL A 7 1.39 -10.64 2.59
N GLY A 8 1.77 -11.55 3.50
CA GLY A 8 2.21 -12.90 3.13
C GLY A 8 1.07 -13.75 2.57
N ALA A 9 -0.11 -13.69 3.20
CA ALA A 9 -1.31 -14.38 2.72
C ALA A 9 -1.76 -13.84 1.36
N ALA A 10 -1.72 -12.52 1.14
CA ALA A 10 -2.04 -11.92 -0.15
C ALA A 10 -1.09 -12.41 -1.27
N ALA A 11 0.22 -12.45 -1.00
CA ALA A 11 1.20 -12.96 -1.96
C ALA A 11 0.97 -14.44 -2.28
N MET A 12 0.71 -15.27 -1.27
CA MET A 12 0.39 -16.69 -1.43
C MET A 12 -0.85 -16.89 -2.30
N ASN A 13 -1.94 -16.14 -2.03
CA ASN A 13 -3.17 -16.24 -2.80
C ASN A 13 -2.98 -15.84 -4.27
N GLY A 14 -2.14 -14.84 -4.55
CA GLY A 14 -1.81 -14.46 -5.93
C GLY A 14 -1.12 -15.58 -6.70
N VAL A 15 -0.15 -16.26 -6.07
CA VAL A 15 0.54 -17.42 -6.67
C VAL A 15 -0.44 -18.57 -6.90
N ILE A 16 -1.32 -18.86 -5.94
CA ILE A 16 -2.36 -19.89 -6.08
C ILE A 16 -3.29 -19.56 -7.25
N ALA A 17 -3.81 -18.33 -7.33
CA ALA A 17 -4.71 -17.90 -8.38
C ALA A 17 -4.08 -18.04 -9.78
N ALA A 18 -2.83 -17.60 -9.95
CA ALA A 18 -2.09 -17.77 -11.20
C ALA A 18 -1.86 -19.24 -11.54
N THR A 19 -1.58 -20.08 -10.54
CA THR A 19 -1.40 -21.52 -10.72
C THR A 19 -2.70 -22.20 -11.15
N LEU A 20 -3.83 -21.84 -10.56
CA LEU A 20 -5.15 -22.33 -10.95
C LEU A 20 -5.48 -21.93 -12.40
N ALA A 21 -5.30 -20.65 -12.75
CA ALA A 21 -5.53 -20.16 -14.10
C ALA A 21 -4.65 -20.88 -15.14
N ARG A 22 -3.39 -21.19 -14.78
CA ARG A 22 -2.47 -21.97 -15.64
C ARG A 22 -2.96 -23.41 -15.90
N ASN A 23 -3.78 -23.97 -15.01
CA ASN A 23 -4.34 -25.32 -15.14
C ASN A 23 -5.82 -25.28 -15.58
N ASP A 24 -6.18 -24.29 -16.40
CA ASP A 24 -7.50 -24.14 -17.02
C ASP A 24 -8.67 -24.04 -16.02
N PHE A 25 -8.39 -23.67 -14.77
CA PHE A 25 -9.44 -23.44 -13.77
C PHE A 25 -10.28 -22.22 -14.17
N VAL A 26 -11.60 -22.38 -14.21
CA VAL A 26 -12.54 -21.32 -14.60
C VAL A 26 -12.97 -20.52 -13.37
N GLY A 27 -12.65 -19.23 -13.37
CA GLY A 27 -13.11 -18.25 -12.39
C GLY A 27 -14.18 -17.31 -12.93
N ALA A 28 -14.60 -16.34 -12.11
CA ALA A 28 -15.52 -15.30 -12.54
C ALA A 28 -14.87 -14.41 -13.62
N THR A 29 -15.55 -14.25 -14.75
CA THR A 29 -15.04 -13.52 -15.93
C THR A 29 -14.97 -12.00 -15.73
N GLU A 30 -15.79 -11.45 -14.82
CA GLU A 30 -15.85 -10.02 -14.50
C GLU A 30 -15.55 -9.78 -13.00
N SER A 31 -14.46 -10.39 -12.52
CA SER A 31 -14.12 -10.39 -11.09
C SER A 31 -13.75 -9.02 -10.50
N VAL A 32 -13.41 -8.03 -11.34
CA VAL A 32 -13.01 -6.69 -10.89
C VAL A 32 -14.14 -5.68 -11.06
N GLU A 33 -14.70 -5.60 -12.26
CA GLU A 33 -15.65 -4.57 -12.70
C GLU A 33 -17.12 -5.03 -12.74
N GLY A 34 -17.38 -6.34 -12.64
CA GLY A 34 -18.73 -6.89 -12.71
C GLY A 34 -19.62 -6.42 -11.56
N LYS A 35 -20.93 -6.68 -11.68
CA LYS A 35 -21.94 -6.33 -10.66
C LYS A 35 -21.59 -6.80 -9.23
N HIS A 36 -20.89 -7.93 -9.13
CA HIS A 36 -20.41 -8.51 -7.87
C HIS A 36 -18.87 -8.55 -7.79
N GLY A 37 -18.20 -7.73 -8.61
CA GLY A 37 -16.76 -7.63 -8.68
C GLY A 37 -16.15 -6.75 -7.59
N LEU A 38 -14.82 -6.72 -7.54
CA LEU A 38 -14.03 -5.99 -6.55
C LEU A 38 -14.46 -4.52 -6.40
N LEU A 39 -14.65 -3.81 -7.51
CA LEU A 39 -14.93 -2.38 -7.49
C LEU A 39 -16.27 -2.07 -6.83
N ALA A 40 -17.34 -2.74 -7.27
CA ALA A 40 -18.67 -2.60 -6.69
C ALA A 40 -18.76 -3.12 -5.24
N GLY A 41 -17.91 -4.09 -4.87
CA GLY A 41 -17.89 -4.66 -3.51
C GLY A 41 -17.17 -3.80 -2.47
N TYR A 42 -16.30 -2.88 -2.89
CA TYR A 42 -15.42 -2.10 -1.98
C TYR A 42 -15.67 -0.58 -2.01
N THR A 43 -16.41 -0.06 -3.00
CA THR A 43 -16.77 1.37 -3.07
C THR A 43 -18.04 1.57 -3.88
N ASP A 44 -18.82 2.60 -3.53
CA ASP A 44 -19.96 3.06 -4.32
C ASP A 44 -19.55 4.03 -5.44
N ASP A 45 -18.33 4.57 -5.39
CA ASP A 45 -17.76 5.53 -6.35
C ASP A 45 -16.47 4.95 -6.95
N ALA A 46 -16.62 3.94 -7.80
CA ALA A 46 -15.50 3.33 -8.50
C ALA A 46 -15.05 4.17 -9.71
N HIS A 47 -13.74 4.28 -9.91
CA HIS A 47 -13.12 4.95 -11.06
C HIS A 47 -12.25 3.96 -11.86
N PRO A 48 -12.85 3.04 -12.67
CA PRO A 48 -12.10 2.02 -13.41
C PRO A 48 -11.12 2.62 -14.44
N ASP A 49 -11.49 3.77 -15.01
CA ASP A 49 -10.67 4.54 -15.94
C ASP A 49 -9.32 4.92 -15.33
N LYS A 50 -9.30 5.29 -14.04
CA LYS A 50 -8.05 5.60 -13.33
C LYS A 50 -7.18 4.38 -13.09
N ALA A 51 -7.77 3.19 -12.94
CA ALA A 51 -7.02 1.95 -12.73
C ALA A 51 -6.21 1.53 -13.95
N VAL A 52 -6.65 1.91 -15.15
CA VAL A 52 -5.99 1.60 -16.42
C VAL A 52 -5.30 2.79 -17.08
N ALA A 53 -5.37 3.96 -16.45
CA ALA A 53 -4.75 5.18 -16.97
C ALA A 53 -3.24 5.00 -17.14
N GLU A 54 -2.73 5.36 -18.31
CA GLU A 54 -1.29 5.37 -18.64
C GLU A 54 -0.55 4.02 -18.45
N LEU A 55 -1.26 2.89 -18.52
CA LEU A 55 -0.64 1.57 -18.56
C LEU A 55 0.37 1.47 -19.71
N GLY A 56 1.55 0.93 -19.42
CA GLY A 56 2.66 0.82 -20.37
C GLY A 56 3.44 2.11 -20.60
N LYS A 57 2.99 3.26 -20.06
CA LYS A 57 3.69 4.55 -20.15
C LYS A 57 4.21 5.02 -18.79
N THR A 58 3.38 4.91 -17.75
CA THR A 58 3.72 5.30 -16.39
C THR A 58 3.90 4.06 -15.51
N TYR A 59 5.06 3.96 -14.86
CA TYR A 59 5.36 2.86 -13.93
C TYR A 59 5.34 3.38 -12.48
N GLU A 60 4.30 3.03 -11.74
CA GLU A 60 4.12 3.46 -10.33
C GLU A 60 5.20 2.95 -9.38
N THR A 61 5.95 1.90 -9.77
CA THR A 61 7.11 1.39 -9.03
C THR A 61 8.12 2.50 -8.72
N MET A 62 8.29 3.47 -9.63
CA MET A 62 9.21 4.60 -9.43
C MET A 62 8.76 5.57 -8.33
N LYS A 63 7.50 5.49 -7.90
CA LYS A 63 6.94 6.30 -6.81
C LYS A 63 6.92 5.57 -5.47
N ILE A 64 7.47 4.35 -5.38
CA ILE A 64 7.57 3.61 -4.12
C ILE A 64 8.59 4.30 -3.20
N GLY A 65 8.12 4.81 -2.06
CA GLY A 65 8.97 5.42 -1.05
C GLY A 65 9.66 4.38 -0.15
N VAL A 66 10.98 4.50 0.00
CA VAL A 66 11.75 3.74 1.00
C VAL A 66 11.58 4.41 2.35
N LYS A 67 11.19 3.65 3.38
CA LYS A 67 10.96 4.20 4.71
C LYS A 67 12.27 4.52 5.42
N PRO A 68 12.50 5.76 5.86
CA PRO A 68 13.68 6.09 6.67
C PRO A 68 13.58 5.52 8.09
N TYR A 69 12.35 5.34 8.60
CA TYR A 69 12.09 4.87 9.96
C TYR A 69 11.13 3.67 9.96
N PRO A 70 11.35 2.66 10.84
CA PRO A 70 10.50 1.47 10.97
C PRO A 70 9.19 1.74 11.72
N SER A 71 8.47 2.79 11.34
CA SER A 71 7.21 3.23 11.94
C SER A 71 6.10 3.43 10.90
N CYS A 72 4.92 3.85 11.38
CA CYS A 72 3.84 4.32 10.51
C CYS A 72 4.32 5.53 9.69
N ARG A 73 3.93 5.60 8.41
CA ARG A 73 4.31 6.73 7.53
C ARG A 73 3.88 8.08 8.13
N TYR A 74 2.76 8.12 8.83
CA TYR A 74 2.25 9.34 9.46
C TYR A 74 3.18 9.92 10.54
N THR A 75 4.09 9.14 11.12
CA THR A 75 5.04 9.69 12.11
C THR A 75 6.32 10.20 11.49
N HIS A 76 6.57 9.97 10.20
CA HIS A 76 7.87 10.26 9.58
C HIS A 76 8.18 11.77 9.56
N ALA A 77 7.23 12.60 9.13
CA ALA A 77 7.41 14.05 9.11
C ALA A 77 7.68 14.63 10.51
N ALA A 78 7.00 14.10 11.54
CA ALA A 78 7.23 14.53 12.92
C ALA A 78 8.62 14.11 13.43
N ILE A 79 9.07 12.88 13.09
CA ILE A 79 10.42 12.41 13.45
C ILE A 79 11.49 13.28 12.76
N ASP A 80 11.32 13.60 11.47
CA ASP A 80 12.25 14.46 10.74
C ASP A 80 12.33 15.85 11.38
N ALA A 81 11.20 16.47 11.71
CA ALA A 81 11.15 17.76 12.38
C ALA A 81 11.84 17.71 13.75
N LEU A 82 11.59 16.67 14.55
CA LEU A 82 12.25 16.49 15.85
C LEU A 82 13.77 16.32 15.71
N ILE A 83 14.23 15.56 14.72
CA ILE A 83 15.67 15.38 14.44
C ILE A 83 16.30 16.72 14.01
N ALA A 84 15.63 17.49 13.15
CA ALA A 84 16.10 18.80 12.71
C ALA A 84 16.21 19.79 13.89
N MET A 85 15.15 19.94 14.69
CA MET A 85 15.15 20.83 15.87
C MET A 85 16.22 20.42 16.89
N ARG A 86 16.40 19.11 17.11
CA ARG A 86 17.45 18.62 18.00
C ARG A 86 18.85 18.98 17.50
N ARG A 87 19.10 18.88 16.19
CA ARG A 87 20.39 19.24 15.59
C ARG A 87 20.66 20.74 15.66
N GLU A 88 19.64 21.55 15.43
CA GLU A 88 19.76 23.01 15.40
C GLU A 88 19.93 23.62 16.80
N HIS A 89 19.21 23.10 17.79
CA HIS A 89 19.14 23.70 19.13
C HIS A 89 19.80 22.85 20.22
N ASN A 90 20.42 21.73 19.87
CA ASN A 90 21.01 20.76 20.80
C ASN A 90 20.03 20.30 21.90
N LEU A 91 18.75 20.12 21.53
CA LEU A 91 17.69 19.78 22.49
C LEU A 91 17.95 18.43 23.16
N THR A 92 17.79 18.41 24.48
CA THR A 92 17.75 17.20 25.30
C THR A 92 16.33 16.94 25.83
N PRO A 93 15.96 15.68 26.11
CA PRO A 93 14.59 15.36 26.56
C PRO A 93 14.13 16.13 27.81
N ASP A 94 15.05 16.46 28.72
CA ASP A 94 14.79 17.24 29.94
C ASP A 94 14.38 18.71 29.68
N GLN A 95 14.64 19.23 28.47
CA GLN A 95 14.29 20.59 28.08
C GLN A 95 12.87 20.69 27.47
N VAL A 96 12.18 19.56 27.24
CA VAL A 96 10.86 19.52 26.60
C VAL A 96 9.77 19.25 27.63
N LYS A 97 8.82 20.19 27.76
CA LYS A 97 7.63 20.03 28.61
C LYS A 97 6.47 19.42 27.82
N ARG A 98 5.62 18.66 28.50
CA ARG A 98 4.41 18.05 27.94
C ARG A 98 3.24 19.03 27.94
#